data_AF-A0A1D1V807-F1
#
_entry.id   AF-A0A1D1V807-F1
#
_cell.length_a   1.000
_cell.length_b   1.000
_cell.length_c   1.000
_cell.angle_alpha   90.00
_cell.angle_beta   90.00
_cell.angle_gamma   90.00
#
_symmetry.space_group_name_H-M   'P 1'
#
loop_
_entity.id
_entity.type
_entity.pdbx_description
1 polymer ?
#
loop_
_entity_poly.entity_id
_entity_poly.type
_entity_poly.pdbx_seq_one_letter_code
_entity_poly.pdbx_strand_id
1 'polypeptide(L)'
;MSSVKVAVRVRPFNSREKAKECGCIISMTDKKNTTIYPTAKDCERGTNPRQTFGFDYSYWSHTTVSHLDSLLSQPKANVFRL
;
A
#
# COMPACT_ATOMS: atom_id res chain seq x y z
N MET A 1 -14.43 6.86 -22.27
CA MET A 1 -13.60 7.04 -21.05
C MET A 1 -14.46 7.77 -20.03
N SER A 2 -14.54 7.27 -18.79
CA SER A 2 -15.26 7.95 -17.71
C SER A 2 -14.52 9.23 -17.30
N SER A 3 -15.24 10.31 -16.99
CA SER A 3 -14.66 11.57 -16.51
C SER A 3 -14.18 11.52 -15.06
N VAL A 4 -14.58 10.48 -14.32
CA VAL A 4 -14.19 10.26 -12.92
C VAL A 4 -12.94 9.38 -12.87
N LYS A 5 -11.93 9.82 -12.11
CA LYS A 5 -10.74 9.03 -11.78
C LYS A 5 -10.69 8.74 -10.29
N VAL A 6 -10.33 7.51 -9.94
CA VAL A 6 -10.21 7.06 -8.55
C VAL A 6 -8.74 6.84 -8.20
N ALA A 7 -8.32 7.44 -7.09
CA ALA A 7 -6.97 7.30 -6.56
C ALA A 7 -6.98 6.76 -5.13
N VAL A 8 -6.03 5.86 -4.84
CA VAL A 8 -5.83 5.31 -3.49
C VAL A 8 -4.42 5.57 -2.99
N ARG A 9 -4.25 5.77 -1.67
CA ARG A 9 -2.94 5.96 -1.02
C ARG A 9 -2.78 5.05 0.18
N VAL A 10 -1.70 4.28 0.20
CA VAL A 10 -1.26 3.53 1.38
C VAL A 10 -0.49 4.48 2.31
N ARG A 11 -1.07 4.75 3.48
CA ARG A 11 -0.46 5.60 4.51
C ARG A 11 0.64 4.85 5.27
N PRO A 12 1.70 5.53 5.72
CA PRO A 12 2.63 4.95 6.68
C PRO A 12 1.95 4.71 8.03
N PHE A 13 2.54 3.82 8.84
CA PHE A 13 2.11 3.59 10.21
C PHE A 13 2.30 4.83 11.08
N ASN A 14 1.28 5.12 11.89
CA ASN A 14 1.33 6.10 12.96
C ASN A 14 2.15 5.55 14.14
N SER A 15 2.66 6.43 15.02
CA SER A 15 3.50 6.04 16.16
C SER A 15 2.86 4.99 17.07
N ARG A 16 1.53 5.07 17.26
CA ARG A 16 0.77 4.09 18.07
C ARG A 16 0.78 2.69 17.46
N GLU A 17 0.75 2.59 16.13
CA GLU A 17 0.74 1.32 15.41
C GLU A 17 2.14 0.69 15.40
N LYS A 18 3.18 1.52 15.26
CA LYS A 18 4.58 1.09 15.40
C LYS A 18 4.87 0.56 16.80
N ALA A 19 4.36 1.23 17.84
CA ALA A 19 4.52 0.80 19.23
C ALA A 19 3.82 -0.54 19.54
N LYS A 20 2.85 -0.94 18.72
CA LYS A 20 2.12 -2.20 18.85
C LYS A 20 2.56 -3.25 17.81
N GLU A 21 3.68 -3.01 17.12
CA GLU A 21 4.24 -3.91 16.11
C GLU A 21 3.20 -4.35 15.06
N CYS A 22 2.32 -3.43 14.66
CA CYS A 22 1.28 -3.73 13.68
C CYS A 22 1.89 -4.05 12.31
N GLY A 23 1.44 -5.15 11.70
CA GLY A 23 1.90 -5.60 10.38
C GLY A 23 1.18 -4.91 9.22
N CYS A 24 1.91 -4.67 8.12
CA CYS A 24 1.31 -4.17 6.88
C CYS A 24 0.69 -5.33 6.10
N ILE A 25 -0.61 -5.25 5.84
CA ILE A 25 -1.37 -6.28 5.11
C ILE A 25 -1.72 -5.87 3.68
N ILE A 26 -1.12 -4.78 3.19
CA ILE A 26 -1.38 -4.25 1.86
C ILE A 26 -0.10 -4.40 1.03
N SER A 27 -0.23 -4.81 -0.22
CA SER A 27 0.84 -4.78 -1.21
C SER A 27 0.35 -4.09 -2.48
N MET A 28 1.27 -3.47 -3.19
CA MET A 28 1.01 -2.92 -4.52
C MET A 28 1.97 -3.55 -5.51
N THR A 29 1.43 -4.18 -6.55
CA THR A 29 2.24 -4.69 -7.66
C THR A 29 2.54 -3.59 -8.67
N ASP A 30 1.59 -2.68 -8.90
CA ASP A 30 1.68 -1.62 -9.91
C ASP A 30 1.09 -0.30 -9.38
N LYS A 31 1.22 0.78 -10.16
CA LYS A 31 0.59 2.09 -9.89
C LYS A 31 -0.95 2.10 -10.00
N LYS A 32 -1.57 0.94 -10.20
CA LYS A 32 -3.02 0.77 -10.40
C LYS A 32 -3.60 -0.39 -9.59
N ASN A 33 -2.78 -1.39 -9.26
CA ASN A 33 -3.24 -2.61 -8.61
C ASN A 33 -2.81 -2.61 -7.16
N THR A 34 -3.79 -2.63 -6.25
CA THR A 34 -3.58 -2.74 -4.81
C THR A 34 -4.19 -4.05 -4.32
N THR A 35 -3.38 -4.86 -3.65
CA THR A 35 -3.81 -6.13 -3.07
C THR A 35 -3.82 -6.05 -1.55
N ILE A 36 -4.92 -6.48 -0.95
CA ILE A 36 -5.09 -6.63 0.49
C ILE A 36 -5.00 -8.12 0.83
N TYR A 37 -4.11 -8.44 1.77
CA TYR A 37 -3.96 -9.77 2.35
C TYR A 37 -4.77 -9.84 3.64
N PRO A 38 -5.56 -10.90 3.86
CA PRO A 38 -6.24 -11.09 5.13
C PRO A 38 -5.24 -11.38 6.25
N THR A 39 -5.52 -10.87 7.46
CA THR A 39 -4.78 -11.26 8.67
C THR A 39 -5.23 -12.66 9.09
N ALA A 40 -4.44 -13.38 9.89
CA ALA A 40 -4.84 -14.68 10.45
C ALA A 40 -6.24 -14.66 11.10
N LYS A 41 -6.59 -13.55 11.78
CA LYS A 41 -7.91 -13.32 12.37
C LYS A 41 -9.05 -13.20 11.35
N ASP A 42 -8.75 -12.70 10.15
CA ASP A 42 -9.75 -12.54 9.07
C ASP A 42 -10.02 -13.88 8.37
N CYS A 43 -9.00 -14.75 8.30
CA CYS A 43 -9.13 -16.12 7.79
C CYS A 43 -10.03 -16.98 8.70
N GLU A 44 -9.94 -16.82 10.03
CA GLU A 44 -10.83 -17.50 10.98
C GLU A 44 -12.30 -17.09 10.82
N ARG A 45 -12.55 -15.89 10.31
CA ARG A 45 -13.91 -15.38 10.03
C ARG A 45 -14.46 -15.84 8.66
N GLY A 46 -13.73 -16.68 7.93
CA GLY A 46 -14.12 -17.16 6.60
C GLY A 46 -13.94 -16.13 5.48
N THR A 47 -13.10 -15.11 5.69
CA THR A 47 -12.81 -14.10 4.65
C THR A 47 -11.85 -14.66 3.60
N ASN A 48 -12.15 -14.43 2.32
CA ASN A 48 -11.41 -14.92 1.15
C ASN A 48 -9.88 -14.67 1.20
N PRO A 49 -9.08 -15.54 0.57
CA PRO A 49 -7.63 -15.65 0.82
C PRO A 49 -6.76 -14.49 0.31
N ARG A 50 -7.25 -13.58 -0.54
CA ARG A 50 -6.54 -12.37 -1.02
C ARG A 50 -7.49 -11.55 -1.89
N GLN A 51 -7.55 -10.23 -1.72
CA GLN A 51 -8.39 -9.36 -2.55
C GLN A 51 -7.55 -8.34 -3.31
N THR A 52 -7.64 -8.34 -4.65
CA THR A 52 -6.94 -7.38 -5.50
C THR A 52 -7.94 -6.40 -6.12
N PHE A 53 -7.63 -5.12 -6.00
CA PHE A 53 -8.45 -4.01 -6.49
C PHE A 53 -7.67 -3.18 -7.51
N GLY A 54 -8.34 -2.84 -8.61
CA GLY A 54 -7.80 -1.99 -9.66
C GLY A 54 -8.34 -0.55 -9.57
N PHE A 55 -7.44 0.42 -9.66
CA PHE A 55 -7.72 1.86 -9.59
C PHE A 55 -7.02 2.61 -10.74
N ASP A 56 -7.41 3.85 -11.00
CA ASP A 56 -6.72 4.70 -11.99
C ASP A 56 -5.32 5.08 -11.52
N TYR A 57 -5.19 5.39 -10.22
CA TYR A 57 -3.93 5.70 -9.56
C TYR A 57 -3.85 5.05 -8.17
N SER A 58 -2.66 4.56 -7.84
CA SER A 58 -2.35 4.00 -6.53
C SER A 58 -1.00 4.54 -6.07
N TYR A 59 -0.93 5.01 -4.82
CA TYR A 59 0.25 5.64 -4.23
C TYR A 59 0.73 4.88 -2.99
N TRP A 60 2.04 4.69 -2.88
CA TRP A 60 2.68 4.03 -1.75
C TRP A 60 3.54 5.02 -0.97
N SER A 61 3.15 5.31 0.28
CA SER A 61 3.92 6.19 1.18
C SER A 61 4.50 5.43 2.38
N HIS A 62 4.47 4.10 2.34
CA HIS A 62 4.97 3.27 3.43
C HIS A 62 6.46 2.99 3.23
N THR A 63 7.30 3.91 3.72
CA THR A 63 8.76 3.81 3.67
C THR A 63 9.26 2.69 4.60
N THR A 64 9.49 1.49 4.08
CA THR A 64 10.40 0.52 4.70
C THR A 64 11.83 0.86 4.29
N VAL A 65 12.80 0.58 5.16
CA VAL A 65 14.22 0.96 4.99
C VAL A 65 14.79 0.45 3.65
N SER A 66 14.32 -0.70 3.18
CA SER A 66 14.67 -1.30 1.88
C SER A 66 14.18 -0.53 0.65
N HIS A 67 13.21 0.38 0.78
CA HIS A 67 12.78 1.24 -0.32
C HIS A 67 13.67 2.48 -0.47
N LEU A 68 14.41 2.89 0.57
CA LEU A 68 15.35 4.00 0.48
C LEU A 68 16.50 3.68 -0.50
N ASP A 69 16.96 2.43 -0.54
CA ASP A 69 18.00 2.00 -1.48
C ASP A 69 17.50 1.98 -2.94
N SER A 70 16.24 1.63 -3.18
CA SER A 70 15.62 1.71 -4.51
C SER A 70 15.31 3.16 -4.92
N LEU A 71 14.99 4.04 -3.97
CA LEU A 71 14.75 5.47 -4.21
C LEU A 71 16.03 6.25 -4.49
N LEU A 72 17.20 5.79 -4.02
CA LEU A 72 18.50 6.35 -4.37
C LEU A 72 18.97 5.93 -5.78
N SER A 73 18.39 4.87 -6.35
CA SER A 73 18.72 4.34 -7.68
C SER A 73 17.86 4.93 -8.82
N GLN A 74 16.70 5.51 -8.52
CA GLN A 74 15.80 6.08 -9.53
C GLN A 74 16.00 7.61 -9.66
N PRO A 75 16.32 8.14 -10.85
CA PRO A 75 16.42 9.58 -11.04
C PRO A 75 15.03 10.20 -10.90
N LYS A 76 14.83 11.00 -9.85
CA LYS A 76 13.63 11.81 -9.58
C LYS A 76 12.33 11.00 -9.48
N ALA A 77 12.25 10.06 -8.56
CA ALA A 77 10.95 9.55 -8.15
C ALA A 77 10.18 10.68 -7.45
N ASN A 78 9.08 11.11 -8.06
CA ASN A 78 8.07 12.00 -7.51
C ASN A 78 7.71 11.59 -6.07
N VAL A 79 8.41 12.19 -5.11
CA VAL A 79 8.01 12.17 -3.70
C VAL A 79 6.81 13.11 -3.60
N PHE A 80 5.61 12.59 -3.87
CA PHE A 80 4.38 13.29 -3.49
C PHE A 80 4.28 13.24 -1.96
N ARG A 81 4.95 14.19 -1.29
CA ARG A 81 4.55 14.68 0.02
C ARG A 81 3.32 15.58 -0.21
N LEU A 82 2.13 14.99 -0.07
CA LEU A 82 0.96 15.75 0.36
C LEU A 82 1.01 15.86 1.88
#